data_AF-A0A933BTS2-F1
#
_entry.id   AF-A0A933BTS2-F1
#
_cell.length_a   1.000
_cell.length_b   1.000
_cell.length_c   1.000
_cell.angle_alpha   90.00
_cell.angle_beta   90.00
_cell.angle_gamma   90.00
#
_symmetry.space_group_name_H-M   'P 1'
#
loop_
_entity.id
_entity.type
_entity.pdbx_description
1 polymer ?
#
loop_
_entity_poly.entity_id
_entity_poly.type
_entity_poly.pdbx_seq_one_letter_code
_entity_poly.pdbx_strand_id
1 'polypeptide(L)'
;MAASAAPMKGRIVSFVVAETRESLETPAAAGARGLRSAPNYPGVLPAVAVLATHREMLDGRPVELLVKTVPPRTVIAEATAEVEDIFHESALDQKGALLAAARRVLAAYPCRADFDEEYTVYCVAGYSGDADAFLGLHGEAVAGFLKNEKMPLDGGTVEATLKSSIKYARHDLAVVDWDGAFLFDPYGDFESTIELFEIANLQLLRCRILDSALDERLERVAGPLGAPGRLILFRAREVRSLLREIMRLRSQSILEFQAIEKNIKLIGDWYSADLYDLIVTKFHLRTWQRNIKEKLDALEDIYTMTSENFTLSFSSTVDLVQAAGWFLLLLGYFALFFLELSR
;
A
#
# COMPACT_ATOMS: atom_id res chain seq x y z
N MET A 1 37.11 -8.16 -23.26
CA MET A 1 36.23 -8.87 -24.21
C MET A 1 35.38 -9.82 -23.39
N ALA A 2 34.20 -9.37 -22.95
CA ALA A 2 33.27 -10.23 -22.23
C ALA A 2 32.80 -11.32 -23.20
N ALA A 3 32.85 -12.58 -22.77
CA ALA A 3 32.26 -13.67 -23.54
C ALA A 3 30.77 -13.35 -23.70
N SER A 4 30.32 -13.14 -24.93
CA SER A 4 28.89 -12.98 -25.23
C SER A 4 28.20 -14.26 -24.78
N ALA A 5 27.45 -14.18 -23.69
CA ALA A 5 26.52 -15.22 -23.31
C ALA A 5 25.51 -15.42 -24.46
N ALA A 6 25.01 -16.64 -24.64
CA ALA A 6 23.98 -16.91 -25.63
C ALA A 6 22.71 -16.11 -25.26
N PRO A 7 21.96 -15.59 -26.26
CA PRO A 7 20.72 -14.87 -26.01
C PRO A 7 19.75 -15.76 -25.24
N MET A 8 19.19 -15.23 -24.15
CA MET A 8 18.28 -15.98 -23.28
C MET A 8 16.87 -15.49 -23.45
N LYS A 9 16.02 -16.34 -24.01
CA LYS A 9 14.59 -16.05 -24.12
C LYS A 9 13.99 -15.88 -22.74
N GLY A 10 13.06 -14.94 -22.65
CA GLY A 10 12.34 -14.69 -21.43
C GLY A 10 11.08 -13.88 -21.68
N ARG A 11 10.44 -13.51 -20.58
CA ARG A 11 9.18 -12.75 -20.60
C ARG A 11 9.32 -11.58 -19.65
N ILE A 12 8.92 -10.40 -20.09
CA ILE A 12 8.84 -9.20 -19.25
C ILE A 12 7.36 -8.99 -18.91
N VAL A 13 7.07 -8.93 -17.62
CA VAL A 13 5.73 -8.68 -17.10
C VAL A 13 5.78 -7.38 -16.31
N SER A 14 5.15 -6.33 -16.82
CA SER A 14 5.04 -5.05 -16.12
C SER A 14 3.60 -4.83 -15.72
N PHE A 15 3.34 -4.47 -14.47
CA PHE A 15 1.98 -4.19 -14.01
C PHE A 15 1.90 -2.88 -13.25
N VAL A 16 0.71 -2.29 -13.28
CA VAL A 16 0.36 -1.08 -12.54
C VAL A 16 -0.88 -1.36 -11.70
N VAL A 17 -0.78 -1.10 -10.40
CA VAL A 17 -1.85 -1.23 -9.42
C VAL A 17 -2.40 0.17 -9.11
N ALA A 18 -3.71 0.36 -9.21
CA ALA A 18 -4.37 1.63 -8.92
C ALA A 18 -5.63 1.46 -8.05
N GLU A 19 -5.96 2.50 -7.27
CA GLU A 19 -7.22 2.58 -6.53
C GLU A 19 -8.29 3.27 -7.38
N THR A 20 -9.49 2.68 -7.45
CA THR A 20 -10.64 3.29 -8.11
C THR A 20 -11.47 4.14 -7.16
N ARG A 21 -12.15 5.16 -7.71
CA ARG A 21 -13.08 6.03 -6.98
C ARG A 21 -14.37 5.34 -6.57
N GLU A 22 -14.73 4.28 -7.27
CA GLU A 22 -15.96 3.51 -7.09
C GLU A 22 -15.65 2.02 -7.14
N SER A 23 -16.55 1.20 -6.58
CA SER A 23 -16.40 -0.25 -6.64
C SER A 23 -16.61 -0.72 -8.08
N LEU A 24 -15.72 -1.58 -8.56
CA LEU A 24 -15.89 -2.19 -9.88
C LEU A 24 -16.83 -3.40 -9.78
N GLU A 25 -17.68 -3.59 -10.78
CA GLU A 25 -18.51 -4.80 -10.87
C GLU A 25 -17.59 -6.01 -11.07
N THR A 26 -17.78 -7.02 -10.22
CA THR A 26 -17.02 -8.28 -10.32
C THR A 26 -17.82 -9.25 -11.18
N PRO A 27 -17.27 -9.75 -12.31
CA PRO A 27 -17.94 -10.76 -13.12
C PRO A 27 -18.27 -12.00 -12.26
N ALA A 28 -19.50 -12.50 -12.35
CA ALA A 28 -19.99 -13.63 -11.55
C ALA A 28 -19.19 -14.95 -11.73
N ALA A 29 -18.36 -15.03 -12.78
CA ALA A 29 -17.53 -16.19 -13.11
C ALA A 29 -16.06 -16.08 -12.67
N ALA A 30 -15.69 -15.05 -11.91
CA ALA A 30 -14.33 -14.88 -11.38
C ALA A 30 -14.06 -15.87 -10.23
N GLY A 31 -13.82 -17.13 -10.56
CA GLY A 31 -13.26 -18.09 -9.63
C GLY A 31 -11.81 -17.73 -9.35
N ALA A 32 -11.40 -17.78 -8.07
CA ALA A 32 -10.01 -17.69 -7.66
C ALA A 32 -9.20 -18.71 -8.46
N ARG A 33 -8.32 -18.25 -9.36
CA ARG A 33 -7.28 -19.10 -9.93
C ARG A 33 -6.35 -19.42 -8.76
N GLY A 34 -6.52 -20.60 -8.17
CA GLY A 34 -5.63 -21.05 -7.11
C GLY A 34 -4.22 -21.27 -7.67
N LEU A 35 -3.23 -20.86 -6.88
CA LEU A 35 -1.81 -21.21 -7.03
C LEU A 35 -1.72 -22.69 -7.43
N ARG A 36 -1.17 -22.97 -8.62
CA ARG A 36 -1.16 -24.34 -9.18
C ARG A 36 -0.29 -25.33 -8.38
N SER A 37 0.47 -24.85 -7.39
CA SER A 37 1.55 -25.63 -6.78
C SER A 37 1.66 -25.52 -5.25
N ALA A 38 0.80 -24.74 -4.59
CA ALA A 38 0.76 -24.61 -3.12
C ALA A 38 -0.48 -25.31 -2.54
N PRO A 39 -0.50 -25.70 -1.24
CA PRO A 39 -1.73 -26.10 -0.55
C PRO A 39 -2.80 -25.03 -0.79
N ASN A 40 -3.75 -25.36 -1.65
CA ASN A 40 -4.73 -24.42 -2.14
C ASN A 40 -5.75 -24.21 -1.01
N TYR A 41 -5.65 -23.10 -0.28
CA TYR A 41 -6.64 -22.71 0.72
C TYR A 41 -7.70 -21.84 0.03
N PRO A 42 -8.87 -22.37 -0.39
CA PRO A 42 -9.90 -21.57 -1.03
C PRO A 42 -10.36 -20.43 -0.10
N GLY A 43 -10.38 -19.18 -0.61
CA GLY A 43 -10.84 -17.99 0.11
C GLY A 43 -9.75 -17.16 0.81
N VAL A 44 -8.48 -17.40 0.49
CA VAL A 44 -7.31 -16.85 1.20
C VAL A 44 -6.67 -15.64 0.53
N LEU A 45 -6.50 -15.69 -0.79
CA LEU A 45 -6.05 -14.55 -1.56
C LEU A 45 -7.24 -13.62 -1.83
N PRO A 46 -7.02 -12.30 -1.97
CA PRO A 46 -8.08 -11.41 -2.43
C PRO A 46 -8.71 -11.98 -3.71
N ALA A 47 -10.03 -11.99 -3.82
CA ALA A 47 -10.70 -12.52 -5.00
C ALA A 47 -10.31 -11.68 -6.23
N VAL A 48 -9.34 -12.16 -7.00
CA VAL A 48 -8.91 -11.51 -8.23
C VAL A 48 -9.90 -11.88 -9.33
N ALA A 49 -10.45 -10.87 -9.99
CA ALA A 49 -11.34 -11.07 -11.13
C ALA A 49 -10.77 -10.42 -12.38
N VAL A 50 -10.72 -11.16 -13.48
CA VAL A 50 -10.32 -10.60 -14.78
C VAL A 50 -11.48 -9.78 -15.34
N LEU A 51 -11.21 -8.52 -15.64
CA LEU A 51 -12.15 -7.58 -16.24
C LEU A 51 -12.04 -7.57 -17.77
N ALA A 52 -10.81 -7.58 -18.29
CA ALA A 52 -10.58 -7.51 -19.73
C ALA A 52 -9.23 -8.13 -20.11
N THR A 53 -9.14 -8.60 -21.35
CA THR A 53 -7.88 -9.01 -21.97
C THR A 53 -7.78 -8.35 -23.34
N HIS A 54 -6.64 -7.71 -23.61
CA HIS A 54 -6.34 -7.07 -24.87
C HIS A 54 -5.05 -7.64 -25.44
N ARG A 55 -4.92 -7.58 -26.77
CA ARG A 55 -3.67 -7.89 -27.46
C ARG A 55 -3.38 -6.78 -28.43
N GLU A 56 -2.14 -6.33 -28.45
CA GLU A 56 -1.68 -5.31 -29.37
C GLU A 56 -0.23 -5.53 -29.78
N MET A 57 0.25 -4.71 -30.72
CA MET A 57 1.63 -4.72 -31.15
C MET A 57 2.33 -3.47 -30.60
N LEU A 58 3.37 -3.65 -29.80
CA LEU A 58 4.26 -2.58 -29.33
C LEU A 58 5.64 -2.83 -29.91
N ASP A 59 6.19 -1.84 -30.64
CA ASP A 59 7.50 -1.91 -31.28
C ASP A 59 7.72 -3.18 -32.13
N GLY A 60 6.67 -3.61 -32.84
CA GLY A 60 6.70 -4.80 -33.70
C GLY A 60 6.63 -6.13 -32.95
N ARG A 61 6.34 -6.12 -31.64
CA ARG A 61 6.18 -7.32 -30.81
C ARG A 61 4.76 -7.45 -30.26
N PRO A 62 4.21 -8.68 -30.18
CA PRO A 62 2.91 -8.89 -29.57
C PRO A 62 3.01 -8.69 -28.06
N VAL A 63 2.07 -7.92 -27.52
CA VAL A 63 1.91 -7.67 -26.08
C VAL A 63 0.51 -8.10 -25.65
N GLU A 64 0.45 -8.89 -24.58
CA GLU A 64 -0.79 -9.28 -23.92
C GLU A 64 -1.04 -8.36 -22.74
N LEU A 65 -2.22 -7.75 -22.71
CA LEU A 65 -2.65 -6.82 -21.68
C LEU A 65 -3.81 -7.47 -20.91
N LEU A 66 -3.65 -7.59 -19.60
CA LEU A 66 -4.64 -8.22 -18.72
C LEU A 66 -5.07 -7.21 -17.66
N VAL A 67 -6.37 -6.94 -17.56
CA VAL A 67 -6.93 -6.08 -16.52
C VAL A 67 -7.64 -6.95 -15.49
N LYS A 68 -7.23 -6.79 -14.24
CA LYS A 68 -7.75 -7.50 -13.08
C LYS A 68 -8.37 -6.49 -12.10
N THR A 69 -9.34 -6.92 -11.31
CA THR A 69 -9.83 -6.18 -10.15
C THR A 69 -9.61 -6.98 -8.89
N VAL A 70 -9.25 -6.27 -7.83
CA VAL A 70 -9.20 -6.77 -6.46
C VAL A 70 -10.23 -5.98 -5.66
N PRO A 71 -11.42 -6.55 -5.40
CA PRO A 71 -12.49 -5.82 -4.72
C PRO A 71 -12.06 -5.25 -3.35
N PRO A 72 -12.66 -4.13 -2.92
CA PRO A 72 -13.75 -3.42 -3.61
C PRO A 72 -13.26 -2.40 -4.66
N ARG A 73 -12.08 -1.80 -4.51
CA ARG A 73 -11.69 -0.56 -5.23
C ARG A 73 -10.28 -0.59 -5.79
N THR A 74 -9.83 -1.73 -6.28
CA THR A 74 -8.49 -1.86 -6.85
C THR A 74 -8.58 -2.44 -8.24
N VAL A 75 -7.83 -1.86 -9.16
CA VAL A 75 -7.63 -2.39 -10.51
C VAL A 75 -6.14 -2.58 -10.75
N ILE A 76 -5.79 -3.64 -11.47
CA ILE A 76 -4.41 -3.97 -11.87
C ILE A 76 -4.41 -4.12 -13.37
N ALA A 77 -3.53 -3.41 -14.08
CA ALA A 77 -3.26 -3.68 -15.48
C ALA A 77 -1.87 -4.29 -15.61
N GLU A 78 -1.81 -5.48 -16.17
CA GLU A 78 -0.60 -6.22 -16.46
C GLU A 78 -0.35 -6.18 -17.98
N ALA A 79 0.89 -5.94 -18.37
CA ALA A 79 1.36 -5.92 -19.75
C ALA A 79 2.54 -6.91 -19.88
N THR A 80 2.40 -7.87 -20.78
CA THR A 80 3.31 -9.01 -20.89
C THR A 80 3.84 -9.13 -22.31
N ALA A 81 5.16 -9.23 -22.45
CA ALA A 81 5.84 -9.43 -23.72
C ALA A 81 6.93 -10.51 -23.64
N GLU A 82 7.01 -11.33 -24.68
CA GLU A 82 8.12 -12.27 -24.87
C GLU A 82 9.32 -11.54 -25.50
N VAL A 83 10.52 -11.90 -25.04
CA VAL A 83 11.78 -11.30 -25.47
C VAL A 83 12.78 -12.37 -25.86
N GLU A 84 13.50 -12.16 -26.97
CA GLU A 84 14.49 -13.13 -27.46
C GLU A 84 15.76 -13.18 -26.59
N ASP A 85 16.13 -12.03 -26.03
CA ASP A 85 17.22 -11.90 -25.07
C ASP A 85 16.81 -10.93 -23.96
N ILE A 86 16.57 -11.48 -22.76
CA ILE A 86 16.13 -10.71 -21.59
C ILE A 86 17.23 -9.83 -20.98
N PHE A 87 18.51 -10.13 -21.26
CA PHE A 87 19.63 -9.34 -20.75
C PHE A 87 20.09 -8.26 -21.74
N HIS A 88 19.43 -8.14 -22.89
CA HIS A 88 19.75 -7.10 -23.87
C HIS A 88 19.34 -5.71 -23.36
N GLU A 89 20.12 -4.68 -23.69
CA GLU A 89 19.90 -3.29 -23.23
C GLU A 89 18.48 -2.75 -23.54
N SER A 90 17.86 -3.25 -24.62
CA SER A 90 16.50 -2.90 -25.02
C SER A 90 15.40 -3.36 -24.05
N ALA A 91 15.71 -4.26 -23.11
CA ALA A 91 14.73 -4.74 -22.13
C ALA A 91 14.25 -3.63 -21.19
N LEU A 92 15.10 -2.62 -20.91
CA LEU A 92 14.68 -1.41 -20.17
C LEU A 92 13.69 -0.56 -20.96
N ASP A 93 13.94 -0.38 -22.25
CA ASP A 93 13.04 0.38 -23.12
C ASP A 93 11.69 -0.35 -23.26
N GLN A 94 11.71 -1.68 -23.30
CA GLN A 94 10.52 -2.53 -23.29
C GLN A 94 9.74 -2.42 -21.98
N LYS A 95 10.41 -2.43 -20.82
CA LYS A 95 9.78 -2.15 -19.51
C LYS A 95 8.98 -0.84 -19.58
N GLY A 96 9.60 0.23 -20.09
CA GLY A 96 8.95 1.54 -20.23
C GLY A 96 7.71 1.50 -21.13
N ALA A 97 7.79 0.83 -22.28
CA ALA A 97 6.67 0.66 -23.21
C ALA A 97 5.51 -0.14 -22.60
N LEU A 98 5.82 -1.22 -21.87
CA LEU A 98 4.81 -2.05 -21.19
C LEU A 98 4.08 -1.29 -20.08
N LEU A 99 4.82 -0.54 -19.25
CA LEU A 99 4.23 0.31 -18.21
C LEU A 99 3.33 1.41 -18.80
N ALA A 100 3.75 2.03 -19.90
CA ALA A 100 2.94 3.01 -20.61
C ALA A 100 1.64 2.39 -21.18
N ALA A 101 1.73 1.16 -21.71
CA ALA A 101 0.57 0.43 -22.19
C ALA A 101 -0.40 0.06 -21.06
N ALA A 102 0.11 -0.43 -19.93
CA ALA A 102 -0.68 -0.73 -18.74
C ALA A 102 -1.43 0.52 -18.24
N ARG A 103 -0.75 1.67 -18.10
CA ARG A 103 -1.37 2.94 -17.70
C ARG A 103 -2.45 3.40 -18.68
N ARG A 104 -2.22 3.27 -19.99
CA ARG A 104 -3.22 3.63 -21.01
C ARG A 104 -4.49 2.79 -20.87
N VAL A 105 -4.38 1.50 -20.58
CA VAL A 105 -5.55 0.65 -20.34
C VAL A 105 -6.25 1.04 -19.03
N LEU A 106 -5.50 1.38 -17.98
CA LEU A 106 -6.07 1.88 -16.72
C LEU A 106 -6.83 3.19 -16.86
N ALA A 107 -6.50 4.03 -17.85
CA ALA A 107 -7.21 5.28 -18.11
C ALA A 107 -8.68 5.08 -18.49
N ALA A 108 -9.10 3.87 -18.89
CA ALA A 108 -10.50 3.54 -19.13
C ALA A 108 -11.32 3.31 -17.84
N TYR A 109 -10.66 3.25 -16.67
CA TYR A 109 -11.27 3.01 -15.37
C TYR A 109 -11.24 4.28 -14.51
N PRO A 110 -12.16 4.45 -13.54
CA PRO A 110 -12.24 5.65 -12.69
C PRO A 110 -11.16 5.64 -11.59
N CYS A 111 -9.89 5.56 -11.99
CA CYS A 111 -8.73 5.53 -11.12
C CYS A 111 -8.52 6.89 -10.44
N ARG A 112 -7.94 6.86 -9.22
CA ARG A 112 -7.37 8.05 -8.61
C ARG A 112 -6.08 8.41 -9.35
N ALA A 113 -5.87 9.70 -9.61
CA ALA A 113 -4.68 10.17 -10.32
C ALA A 113 -3.45 10.29 -9.41
N ASP A 114 -3.66 10.33 -8.08
CA ASP A 114 -2.62 10.70 -7.13
C ASP A 114 -1.78 9.50 -6.66
N PHE A 115 -2.26 8.27 -6.90
CA PHE A 115 -1.65 7.04 -6.41
C PHE A 115 -1.76 5.89 -7.42
N ASP A 116 -0.61 5.39 -7.86
CA ASP A 116 -0.41 4.11 -8.52
C ASP A 116 0.90 3.47 -8.01
N GLU A 117 0.99 2.15 -8.10
CA GLU A 117 2.25 1.40 -7.93
C GLU A 117 2.57 0.66 -9.20
N GLU A 118 3.79 0.81 -9.70
CA GLU A 118 4.29 0.07 -10.85
C GLU A 118 5.35 -0.93 -10.42
N TYR A 119 5.40 -2.07 -11.11
CA TYR A 119 6.42 -3.06 -10.88
C TYR A 119 6.70 -3.85 -12.16
N THR A 120 7.90 -4.39 -12.30
CA THR A 120 8.29 -5.20 -13.46
C THR A 120 9.02 -6.46 -13.04
N VAL A 121 8.57 -7.59 -13.56
CA VAL A 121 9.14 -8.91 -13.32
C VAL A 121 9.75 -9.43 -14.61
N TYR A 122 11.05 -9.72 -14.55
CA TYR A 122 11.83 -10.30 -15.64
C TYR A 122 11.90 -11.83 -15.43
N CYS A 123 11.17 -12.57 -16.25
CA CYS A 123 11.02 -14.02 -16.15
C CYS A 123 11.96 -14.74 -17.13
N VAL A 124 12.87 -15.54 -16.59
CA VAL A 124 13.88 -16.31 -17.34
C VAL A 124 13.54 -17.79 -17.22
N ALA A 125 13.31 -18.47 -18.35
CA ALA A 125 12.93 -19.87 -18.39
C ALA A 125 13.71 -20.67 -19.44
N GLY A 126 13.57 -22.00 -19.43
CA GLY A 126 14.12 -22.87 -20.46
C GLY A 126 15.65 -23.00 -20.44
N TYR A 127 16.28 -22.66 -19.31
CA TYR A 127 17.71 -22.85 -19.11
C TYR A 127 18.01 -24.18 -18.39
N SER A 128 19.26 -24.64 -18.51
CA SER A 128 19.77 -25.82 -17.79
C SER A 128 20.98 -25.43 -16.95
N GLY A 129 21.07 -25.96 -15.74
CA GLY A 129 22.17 -25.67 -14.81
C GLY A 129 21.73 -24.83 -13.62
N ASP A 130 22.70 -24.33 -12.85
CA ASP A 130 22.41 -23.55 -11.65
C ASP A 130 22.10 -22.08 -12.01
N ALA A 131 21.02 -21.54 -11.44
CA ALA A 131 20.65 -20.13 -11.58
C ALA A 131 21.78 -19.18 -11.14
N ASP A 132 22.58 -19.59 -10.15
CA ASP A 132 23.72 -18.80 -9.65
C ASP A 132 24.80 -18.56 -10.72
N ALA A 133 24.96 -19.50 -11.67
CA ALA A 133 25.90 -19.30 -12.77
C ALA A 133 25.46 -18.14 -13.68
N PHE A 134 24.14 -17.96 -13.87
CA PHE A 134 23.60 -16.84 -14.62
C PHE A 134 23.76 -15.52 -13.87
N LEU A 135 23.63 -15.50 -12.55
CA LEU A 135 23.97 -14.31 -11.76
C LEU A 135 25.46 -13.95 -11.85
N GLY A 136 26.35 -14.94 -11.85
CA GLY A 136 27.78 -14.68 -12.02
C GLY A 136 28.12 -14.05 -13.38
N LEU A 137 27.39 -14.42 -14.43
CA LEU A 137 27.60 -13.93 -15.79
C LEU A 137 26.87 -12.60 -16.08
N HIS A 138 25.66 -12.45 -15.56
CA HIS A 138 24.75 -11.33 -15.88
C HIS A 138 24.45 -10.42 -14.68
N GLY A 139 25.15 -10.58 -13.56
CA GLY A 139 24.85 -9.89 -12.31
C GLY A 139 24.83 -8.36 -12.42
N GLU A 140 25.77 -7.78 -13.18
CA GLU A 140 25.78 -6.33 -13.43
C GLU A 140 24.56 -5.89 -14.25
N ALA A 141 24.17 -6.66 -15.26
CA ALA A 141 22.98 -6.38 -16.06
C ALA A 141 21.71 -6.49 -15.21
N VAL A 142 21.56 -7.58 -14.43
CA VAL A 142 20.44 -7.76 -13.49
C VAL A 142 20.35 -6.57 -12.53
N ALA A 143 21.46 -6.17 -11.92
CA ALA A 143 21.48 -5.00 -11.03
C ALA A 143 21.11 -3.71 -11.78
N GLY A 144 21.62 -3.49 -12.98
CA GLY A 144 21.27 -2.36 -13.84
C GLY A 144 19.77 -2.29 -14.14
N PHE A 145 19.18 -3.40 -14.56
CA PHE A 145 17.73 -3.50 -14.81
C PHE A 145 16.89 -3.19 -13.57
N LEU A 146 17.28 -3.73 -12.41
CA LEU A 146 16.59 -3.53 -11.14
C LEU A 146 16.76 -2.11 -10.58
N LYS A 147 17.84 -1.41 -10.93
CA LYS A 147 18.06 0.01 -10.60
C LYS A 147 17.60 0.97 -11.68
N ASN A 148 17.07 0.47 -12.79
CA ASN A 148 16.69 1.25 -13.95
C ASN A 148 17.85 2.08 -14.54
N GLU A 149 19.07 1.55 -14.46
CA GLU A 149 20.30 2.20 -14.89
C GLU A 149 20.93 1.47 -16.09
N LYS A 150 21.28 2.24 -17.12
CA LYS A 150 22.02 1.74 -18.30
C LYS A 150 23.54 1.86 -18.12
N MET A 151 23.98 2.67 -17.16
CA MET A 151 25.40 2.89 -16.91
C MET A 151 26.00 1.78 -16.03
N PRO A 152 27.31 1.53 -16.14
CA PRO A 152 28.00 0.58 -15.26
C PRO A 152 27.81 0.94 -13.79
N LEU A 153 27.48 -0.06 -12.97
CA LEU A 153 27.25 0.11 -11.54
C LEU A 153 28.52 -0.18 -10.74
N ASP A 154 28.65 0.45 -9.57
CA ASP A 154 29.70 0.10 -8.62
C ASP A 154 29.53 -1.35 -8.14
N GLY A 155 30.65 -2.07 -7.99
CA GLY A 155 30.65 -3.49 -7.61
C GLY A 155 29.95 -3.77 -6.27
N GLY A 156 30.07 -2.85 -5.30
CA GLY A 156 29.37 -2.98 -4.02
C GLY A 156 27.85 -2.82 -4.16
N THR A 157 27.41 -1.97 -5.10
CA THR A 157 25.98 -1.80 -5.42
C THR A 157 25.42 -3.03 -6.11
N VAL A 158 26.17 -3.62 -7.04
CA VAL A 158 25.80 -4.89 -7.69
C VAL A 158 25.66 -5.99 -6.64
N GLU A 159 26.68 -6.18 -5.79
CA GLU A 159 26.65 -7.20 -4.74
C GLU A 159 25.49 -6.99 -3.75
N ALA A 160 25.24 -5.77 -3.31
CA ALA A 160 24.13 -5.45 -2.42
C ALA A 160 22.75 -5.72 -3.04
N THR A 161 22.60 -5.46 -4.34
CA THR A 161 21.37 -5.74 -5.10
C THR A 161 21.15 -7.25 -5.20
N LEU A 162 22.17 -7.99 -5.63
CA LEU A 162 22.09 -9.44 -5.83
C LEU A 162 21.95 -10.22 -4.52
N LYS A 163 22.43 -9.69 -3.38
CA LYS A 163 22.21 -10.28 -2.04
C LYS A 163 20.73 -10.44 -1.67
N SER A 164 19.86 -9.67 -2.31
CA SER A 164 18.42 -9.72 -2.06
C SER A 164 17.76 -10.79 -2.92
N SER A 165 18.26 -12.01 -2.75
CA SER A 165 17.85 -13.16 -3.55
C SER A 165 17.43 -14.34 -2.70
N ILE A 166 16.50 -15.14 -3.20
CA ILE A 166 16.04 -16.37 -2.56
C ILE A 166 16.03 -17.52 -3.58
N LYS A 167 16.41 -18.71 -3.13
CA LYS A 167 16.33 -19.97 -3.90
C LYS A 167 15.43 -20.95 -3.15
N TYR A 168 14.62 -21.69 -3.89
CA TYR A 168 13.73 -22.72 -3.37
C TYR A 168 14.15 -24.11 -3.85
N ALA A 169 14.17 -24.31 -5.16
CA ALA A 169 14.77 -25.45 -5.80
C ALA A 169 16.25 -25.20 -6.10
N ARG A 170 16.98 -26.29 -6.40
CA ARG A 170 18.39 -26.22 -6.77
C ARG A 170 18.66 -25.29 -7.96
N HIS A 171 17.66 -25.13 -8.83
CA HIS A 171 17.80 -24.46 -10.12
C HIS A 171 16.91 -23.24 -10.28
N ASP A 172 16.13 -22.85 -9.28
CA ASP A 172 15.36 -21.59 -9.31
C ASP A 172 16.07 -20.51 -8.49
N LEU A 173 15.66 -19.27 -8.73
CA LEU A 173 16.18 -18.10 -8.04
C LEU A 173 15.24 -16.91 -8.28
N ALA A 174 14.95 -16.15 -7.23
CA ALA A 174 14.31 -14.85 -7.34
C ALA A 174 15.26 -13.79 -6.80
N VAL A 175 15.49 -12.71 -7.54
CA VAL A 175 16.19 -11.50 -7.09
C VAL A 175 15.19 -10.37 -7.03
N VAL A 176 15.06 -9.73 -5.87
CA VAL A 176 13.99 -8.76 -5.60
C VAL A 176 14.59 -7.38 -5.29
N ASP A 177 14.06 -6.36 -5.95
CA ASP A 177 14.32 -4.95 -5.64
C ASP A 177 13.02 -4.13 -5.62
N TRP A 178 13.12 -2.83 -5.37
CA TRP A 178 12.01 -1.90 -5.23
C TRP A 178 11.22 -1.68 -6.53
N ASP A 179 11.90 -1.58 -7.68
CA ASP A 179 11.28 -1.28 -8.98
C ASP A 179 11.14 -2.49 -9.91
N GLY A 180 11.50 -3.68 -9.41
CA GLY A 180 11.34 -4.91 -10.16
C GLY A 180 11.99 -6.13 -9.52
N ALA A 181 11.82 -7.27 -10.18
CA ALA A 181 12.41 -8.54 -9.79
C ALA A 181 12.88 -9.35 -11.00
N PHE A 182 13.90 -10.18 -10.81
CA PHE A 182 14.25 -11.24 -11.74
C PHE A 182 13.81 -12.59 -11.16
N LEU A 183 13.08 -13.36 -11.95
CA LEU A 183 12.65 -14.71 -11.62
C LEU A 183 13.29 -15.68 -12.59
N PHE A 184 13.99 -16.67 -12.06
CA PHE A 184 14.58 -17.77 -12.79
C PHE A 184 13.84 -19.04 -12.38
N ASP A 185 13.13 -19.64 -13.33
CA ASP A 185 12.51 -20.95 -13.17
C ASP A 185 12.74 -21.75 -14.46
N PRO A 186 13.41 -22.92 -14.40
CA PRO A 186 13.69 -23.71 -15.61
C PRO A 186 12.42 -24.20 -16.32
N TYR A 187 11.31 -24.39 -15.59
CA TYR A 187 10.02 -24.85 -16.11
C TYR A 187 9.08 -23.69 -16.50
N GLY A 188 9.38 -22.48 -16.05
CA GLY A 188 8.61 -21.27 -16.37
C GLY A 188 7.31 -21.10 -15.59
N ASP A 189 7.20 -21.61 -14.36
CA ASP A 189 6.04 -21.42 -13.49
C ASP A 189 6.16 -20.11 -12.68
N PHE A 190 5.80 -18.98 -13.30
CA PHE A 190 5.94 -17.65 -12.67
C PHE A 190 4.65 -17.05 -12.13
N GLU A 191 3.49 -17.53 -12.56
CA GLU A 191 2.20 -16.87 -12.34
C GLU A 191 1.91 -16.66 -10.85
N SER A 192 2.11 -17.71 -10.07
CA SER A 192 1.99 -17.73 -8.61
C SER A 192 2.85 -16.65 -7.93
N THR A 193 4.07 -16.50 -8.42
CA THR A 193 5.05 -15.58 -7.88
C THR A 193 4.74 -14.14 -8.29
N ILE A 194 4.28 -13.91 -9.53
CA ILE A 194 3.84 -12.60 -10.02
C ILE A 194 2.64 -12.12 -9.20
N GLU A 195 1.65 -12.98 -8.93
CA GLU A 195 0.50 -12.65 -8.06
C GLU A 195 0.94 -12.19 -6.66
N LEU A 196 2.01 -12.77 -6.11
CA LEU A 196 2.57 -12.36 -4.82
C LEU A 196 3.14 -10.92 -4.87
N PHE A 197 3.82 -10.56 -5.96
CA PHE A 197 4.27 -9.18 -6.21
C PHE A 197 3.11 -8.21 -6.40
N GLU A 198 2.05 -8.61 -7.10
CA GLU A 198 0.83 -7.81 -7.27
C GLU A 198 0.19 -7.52 -5.91
N ILE A 199 0.11 -8.51 -5.02
CA ILE A 199 -0.45 -8.36 -3.67
C ILE A 199 0.41 -7.46 -2.81
N ALA A 200 1.74 -7.59 -2.87
CA ALA A 200 2.64 -6.72 -2.12
C ALA A 200 2.55 -5.26 -2.58
N ASN A 201 2.49 -5.01 -3.89
CA ASN A 201 2.29 -3.67 -4.45
C ASN A 201 0.92 -3.10 -4.08
N LEU A 202 -0.14 -3.93 -4.08
CA LEU A 202 -1.45 -3.54 -3.59
C LEU A 202 -1.41 -3.07 -2.14
N GLN A 203 -0.66 -3.75 -1.28
CA GLN A 203 -0.52 -3.31 0.10
C GLN A 203 0.26 -2.01 0.23
N LEU A 204 1.33 -1.85 -0.56
CA LEU A 204 2.10 -0.62 -0.60
C LEU A 204 1.23 0.57 -1.00
N LEU A 205 0.45 0.39 -2.07
CA LEU A 205 -0.53 1.38 -2.55
C LEU A 205 -1.50 1.79 -1.44
N ARG A 206 -2.13 0.81 -0.79
CA ARG A 206 -3.13 1.06 0.26
C ARG A 206 -2.51 1.70 1.49
N CYS A 207 -1.30 1.31 1.87
CA CYS A 207 -0.56 1.95 2.94
C CYS A 207 -0.30 3.42 2.62
N ARG A 208 0.19 3.75 1.42
CA ARG A 208 0.44 5.13 0.98
C ARG A 208 -0.83 5.98 0.96
N ILE A 209 -1.92 5.43 0.46
CA ILE A 209 -3.23 6.12 0.43
C ILE A 209 -3.72 6.39 1.86
N LEU A 210 -3.65 5.40 2.75
CA LEU A 210 -4.09 5.57 4.14
C LEU A 210 -3.20 6.53 4.92
N ASP A 211 -1.88 6.46 4.71
CA ASP A 211 -0.90 7.33 5.33
C ASP A 211 -1.14 8.81 4.97
N SER A 212 -1.36 9.08 3.67
CA SER A 212 -1.72 10.41 3.18
C SER A 212 -3.10 10.87 3.69
N ALA A 213 -4.09 9.98 3.71
CA ALA A 213 -5.41 10.32 4.27
C ALA A 213 -5.34 10.65 5.76
N LEU A 214 -4.46 9.98 6.52
CA LEU A 214 -4.23 10.26 7.94
C LEU A 214 -3.53 11.61 8.15
N ASP A 215 -2.60 12.01 7.28
CA ASP A 215 -2.01 13.35 7.34
C ASP A 215 -3.07 14.44 7.17
N GLU A 216 -3.92 14.33 6.15
CA GLU A 216 -5.01 15.30 5.95
C GLU A 216 -6.00 15.33 7.14
N ARG A 217 -6.26 14.16 7.75
CA ARG A 217 -7.13 14.04 8.93
C ARG A 217 -6.48 14.71 10.14
N LEU A 218 -5.18 14.51 10.36
CA LEU A 218 -4.41 15.14 11.46
C LEU A 218 -4.37 16.66 11.31
N GLU A 219 -4.07 17.18 10.12
CA GLU A 219 -4.06 18.63 9.86
C GLU A 219 -5.42 19.28 10.15
N ARG A 220 -6.52 18.63 9.71
CA ARG A 220 -7.88 19.11 9.94
C ARG A 220 -8.23 19.20 11.42
N VAL A 221 -7.76 18.26 12.23
CA VAL A 221 -8.04 18.20 13.67
C VAL A 221 -7.10 19.13 14.46
N ALA A 222 -5.84 19.26 14.03
CA ALA A 222 -4.85 20.12 14.71
C ALA A 222 -5.15 21.62 14.54
N GLY A 223 -5.64 22.03 13.37
CA GLY A 223 -5.92 23.46 13.08
C GLY A 223 -6.79 24.18 14.12
N PRO A 224 -7.96 23.63 14.51
CA PRO A 224 -8.80 24.20 15.57
C PRO A 224 -8.17 24.26 16.97
N LEU A 225 -7.19 23.40 17.26
CA LEU A 225 -6.60 23.22 18.59
C LEU A 225 -5.35 24.09 18.84
N GLY A 226 -4.68 24.55 17.77
CA GLY A 226 -3.38 25.25 17.85
C GLY A 226 -3.40 26.69 18.38
N ALA A 227 -4.56 27.28 18.67
CA ALA A 227 -4.66 28.66 19.17
C ALA A 227 -4.88 28.68 20.70
N PRO A 228 -3.86 29.03 21.51
CA PRO A 228 -4.02 29.15 22.96
C PRO A 228 -5.10 30.19 23.29
N GLY A 229 -6.15 29.76 23.98
CA GLY A 229 -7.31 30.60 24.36
C GLY A 229 -8.56 30.42 23.50
N ARG A 230 -8.48 29.79 22.31
CA ARG A 230 -9.66 29.53 21.48
C ARG A 230 -10.49 28.35 22.02
N LEU A 231 -9.86 27.38 22.68
CA LEU A 231 -10.53 26.25 23.37
C LEU A 231 -11.58 26.69 24.39
N ILE A 232 -11.29 27.79 25.10
CA ILE A 232 -12.19 28.37 26.12
C ILE A 232 -13.41 29.05 25.45
N LEU A 233 -13.25 29.52 24.20
CA LEU A 233 -14.28 30.21 23.43
C LEU A 233 -15.19 29.25 22.62
N PHE A 234 -14.77 28.00 22.40
CA PHE A 234 -15.61 27.03 21.69
C PHE A 234 -16.81 26.62 22.55
N ARG A 235 -17.97 26.55 21.92
CA ARG A 235 -19.16 26.04 22.61
C ARG A 235 -18.97 24.56 22.90
N ALA A 236 -19.47 24.11 24.05
CA ALA A 236 -19.51 22.70 24.44
C ALA A 236 -20.02 21.75 23.33
N ARG A 237 -20.92 22.25 22.46
CA ARG A 237 -21.44 21.51 21.31
C ARG A 237 -20.42 21.31 20.18
N GLU A 238 -19.56 22.29 19.92
CA GLU A 238 -18.55 22.27 18.87
C GLU A 238 -17.41 21.31 19.24
N VAL A 239 -16.93 21.36 20.48
CA VAL A 239 -15.92 20.43 21.01
C VAL A 239 -16.43 18.98 20.95
N ARG A 240 -17.67 18.72 21.40
CA ARG A 240 -18.28 17.39 21.26
C ARG A 240 -18.47 16.94 19.81
N SER A 241 -18.59 17.87 18.87
CA SER A 241 -18.65 17.54 17.45
C SER A 241 -17.27 17.11 16.93
N LEU A 242 -16.23 17.86 17.28
CA LEU A 242 -14.85 17.57 16.93
C LEU A 242 -14.39 16.22 17.50
N LEU A 243 -14.65 15.95 18.77
CA LEU A 243 -14.32 14.67 19.41
C LEU A 243 -15.00 13.47 18.71
N ARG A 244 -16.28 13.61 18.33
CA ARG A 244 -16.99 12.56 17.56
C ARG A 244 -16.40 12.38 16.17
N GLU A 245 -15.97 13.47 15.54
CA GLU A 245 -15.31 13.40 14.24
C GLU A 245 -13.97 12.66 14.33
N ILE A 246 -13.13 12.98 15.32
CA ILE A 246 -11.85 12.29 15.58
C ILE A 246 -12.09 10.79 15.78
N MET A 247 -13.03 10.41 16.65
CA MET A 247 -13.37 9.01 16.90
C MET A 247 -13.82 8.29 15.63
N ARG A 248 -14.71 8.92 14.85
CA ARG A 248 -15.19 8.35 13.58
C ARG A 248 -14.03 8.13 12.61
N LEU A 249 -13.17 9.13 12.43
CA LEU A 249 -12.03 9.06 11.52
C LEU A 249 -11.03 7.99 11.96
N ARG A 250 -10.68 7.91 13.26
CA ARG A 250 -9.78 6.89 13.81
C ARG A 250 -10.37 5.49 13.65
N SER A 251 -11.63 5.27 14.02
CA SER A 251 -12.28 3.96 13.86
C SER A 251 -12.31 3.52 12.39
N GLN A 252 -12.66 4.41 11.46
CA GLN A 252 -12.62 4.10 10.03
C GLN A 252 -11.20 3.75 9.57
N SER A 253 -10.21 4.53 9.97
CA SER A 253 -8.80 4.30 9.61
C SER A 253 -8.26 2.99 10.15
N ILE A 254 -8.65 2.59 11.37
CA ILE A 254 -8.28 1.29 11.96
C ILE A 254 -8.87 0.14 11.14
N LEU A 255 -10.12 0.23 10.70
CA LEU A 255 -10.73 -0.78 9.85
C LEU A 255 -10.02 -0.88 8.49
N GLU A 256 -9.69 0.26 7.88
CA GLU A 256 -8.89 0.34 6.65
C GLU A 256 -7.52 -0.33 6.86
N PHE A 257 -6.81 -0.02 7.95
CA PHE A 257 -5.51 -0.61 8.28
C PHE A 257 -5.58 -2.13 8.52
N GLN A 258 -6.56 -2.60 9.30
CA GLN A 258 -6.76 -4.02 9.55
C GLN A 258 -7.10 -4.80 8.26
N ALA A 259 -7.83 -4.17 7.33
CA ALA A 259 -8.11 -4.77 6.03
C ALA A 259 -6.84 -4.93 5.17
N ILE A 260 -5.85 -4.02 5.31
CA ILE A 260 -4.54 -4.15 4.68
C ILE A 260 -3.78 -5.34 5.29
N GLU A 261 -3.69 -5.42 6.62
CA GLU A 261 -2.95 -6.49 7.33
C GLU A 261 -3.55 -7.89 7.13
N LYS A 262 -4.87 -8.01 6.97
CA LYS A 262 -5.55 -9.31 6.86
C LYS A 262 -5.13 -10.10 5.61
N ASN A 263 -4.76 -9.42 4.53
CA ASN A 263 -4.45 -10.07 3.23
C ASN A 263 -3.20 -10.97 3.26
N ILE A 264 -2.43 -10.98 4.35
CA ILE A 264 -1.11 -11.67 4.46
C ILE A 264 -1.16 -12.95 5.28
N LYS A 265 -2.12 -13.12 6.20
CA LYS A 265 -2.04 -14.11 7.29
C LYS A 265 -2.11 -15.59 6.85
N LEU A 266 -2.06 -15.87 5.56
CA LEU A 266 -2.50 -17.12 4.98
C LEU A 266 -1.60 -17.54 3.79
N ILE A 267 -0.29 -17.32 3.89
CA ILE A 267 0.65 -17.83 2.89
C ILE A 267 0.71 -19.36 3.00
N GLY A 268 0.40 -20.04 1.89
CA GLY A 268 0.07 -21.46 1.89
C GLY A 268 1.27 -22.42 1.95
N ASP A 269 2.47 -21.93 1.64
CA ASP A 269 3.71 -22.68 1.64
C ASP A 269 4.91 -21.85 2.14
N TRP A 270 5.99 -22.52 2.50
CA TRP A 270 7.17 -21.89 3.11
C TRP A 270 7.94 -20.97 2.15
N TYR A 271 8.02 -21.32 0.86
CA TYR A 271 8.72 -20.50 -0.13
C TYR A 271 8.03 -19.17 -0.36
N SER A 272 6.72 -19.22 -0.60
CA SER A 272 5.91 -18.03 -0.76
C SER A 272 6.02 -17.12 0.47
N ALA A 273 6.18 -17.70 1.67
CA ALA A 273 6.30 -16.93 2.91
C ALA A 273 7.64 -16.18 2.98
N ASP A 274 8.73 -16.86 2.68
CA ASP A 274 10.07 -16.27 2.70
C ASP A 274 10.26 -15.25 1.58
N LEU A 275 9.75 -15.54 0.37
CA LEU A 275 9.75 -14.60 -0.74
C LEU A 275 8.92 -13.37 -0.39
N TYR A 276 7.74 -13.55 0.20
CA TYR A 276 6.92 -12.43 0.63
C TYR A 276 7.61 -11.55 1.67
N ASP A 277 8.30 -12.15 2.65
CA ASP A 277 9.05 -11.37 3.65
C ASP A 277 10.20 -10.58 3.01
N LEU A 278 10.87 -11.15 2.00
CA LEU A 278 11.87 -10.44 1.19
C LEU A 278 11.24 -9.25 0.45
N ILE A 279 10.08 -9.42 -0.18
CA ILE A 279 9.35 -8.33 -0.86
C ILE A 279 8.94 -7.25 0.15
N VAL A 280 8.35 -7.63 1.29
CA VAL A 280 7.94 -6.72 2.37
C VAL A 280 9.11 -5.89 2.89
N THR A 281 10.27 -6.51 3.03
CA THR A 281 11.50 -5.85 3.46
C THR A 281 11.96 -4.84 2.41
N LYS A 282 11.97 -5.24 1.14
CA LYS A 282 12.33 -4.36 0.03
C LYS A 282 11.39 -3.18 -0.12
N PHE A 283 10.09 -3.40 0.00
CA PHE A 283 9.06 -2.36 -0.13
C PHE A 283 8.92 -1.51 1.13
N HIS A 284 9.76 -1.73 2.15
CA HIS A 284 9.68 -1.03 3.43
C HIS A 284 8.26 -1.02 4.05
N LEU A 285 7.46 -2.06 3.77
CA LEU A 285 6.04 -2.11 4.16
C LEU A 285 5.86 -2.02 5.67
N ARG A 286 6.78 -2.62 6.44
CA ARG A 286 6.78 -2.53 7.91
C ARG A 286 6.95 -1.09 8.42
N THR A 287 7.74 -0.28 7.72
CA THR A 287 7.93 1.13 8.06
C THR A 287 6.66 1.93 7.77
N TRP A 288 6.02 1.71 6.62
CA TRP A 288 4.71 2.31 6.33
C TRP A 288 3.65 1.95 7.37
N GLN A 289 3.54 0.66 7.72
CA GLN A 289 2.61 0.18 8.75
C GLN A 289 2.86 0.83 10.11
N ARG A 290 4.14 0.99 10.50
CA ARG A 290 4.52 1.68 11.74
C ARG A 290 4.10 3.15 11.70
N ASN A 291 4.39 3.88 10.63
CA ASN A 291 4.02 5.29 10.50
C ASN A 291 2.51 5.50 10.59
N ILE A 292 1.72 4.64 9.93
CA ILE A 292 0.25 4.65 10.03
C ILE A 292 -0.19 4.45 11.48
N LYS A 293 0.40 3.48 12.19
CA LYS A 293 0.09 3.24 13.61
C LYS A 293 0.41 4.45 14.48
N GLU A 294 1.57 5.08 14.29
CA GLU A 294 1.97 6.29 15.02
C GLU A 294 0.98 7.45 14.77
N LYS A 295 0.51 7.63 13.53
CA LYS A 295 -0.51 8.63 13.18
C LYS A 295 -1.88 8.33 13.81
N LEU A 296 -2.26 7.05 13.87
CA LEU A 296 -3.47 6.62 14.57
C LEU A 296 -3.37 6.94 16.07
N ASP A 297 -2.24 6.61 16.70
CA ASP A 297 -2.00 6.88 18.11
C ASP A 297 -2.02 8.38 18.41
N ALA A 298 -1.43 9.22 17.53
CA ALA A 298 -1.52 10.67 17.64
C ALA A 298 -2.97 11.19 17.63
N LEU A 299 -3.88 10.59 16.85
CA LEU A 299 -5.31 10.95 16.88
C LEU A 299 -5.97 10.62 18.23
N GLU A 300 -5.55 9.53 18.89
CA GLU A 300 -6.03 9.19 20.24
C GLU A 300 -5.52 10.16 21.29
N ASP A 301 -4.25 10.54 21.19
CA ASP A 301 -3.63 11.49 22.12
C ASP A 301 -4.35 12.83 22.02
N ILE A 302 -4.61 13.31 20.80
CA ILE A 302 -5.37 14.55 20.57
C ILE A 302 -6.79 14.45 21.14
N TYR A 303 -7.47 13.30 20.93
CA TYR A 303 -8.79 13.06 21.51
C TYR A 303 -8.74 13.13 23.05
N THR A 304 -7.80 12.42 23.67
CA THR A 304 -7.65 12.32 25.12
C THR A 304 -7.37 13.68 25.74
N MET A 305 -6.38 14.41 25.20
CA MET A 305 -6.04 15.77 25.66
C MET A 305 -7.24 16.73 25.52
N THR A 306 -7.98 16.65 24.42
CA THR A 306 -9.14 17.52 24.19
C THR A 306 -10.30 17.17 25.13
N SER A 307 -10.54 15.88 25.39
CA SER A 307 -11.59 15.40 26.27
C SER A 307 -11.32 15.72 27.75
N GLU A 308 -10.08 15.55 28.20
CA GLU A 308 -9.66 15.88 29.58
C GLU A 308 -9.80 17.38 29.85
N ASN A 309 -9.26 18.23 28.96
CA ASN A 309 -9.37 19.68 29.08
C ASN A 309 -10.83 20.16 29.10
N PHE A 310 -11.70 19.53 28.30
CA PHE A 310 -13.12 19.87 28.27
C PHE A 310 -13.86 19.42 29.55
N THR A 311 -13.52 18.26 30.09
CA THR A 311 -14.11 17.75 31.35
C THR A 311 -13.79 18.66 32.53
N LEU A 312 -12.55 19.19 32.58
CA LEU A 312 -12.14 20.19 33.58
C LEU A 312 -12.90 21.51 33.44
N SER A 313 -13.15 21.97 32.21
CA SER A 313 -13.87 23.23 31.94
C SER A 313 -15.36 23.16 32.29
N PHE A 314 -16.03 22.02 32.03
CA PHE A 314 -17.45 21.87 32.34
C PHE A 314 -17.73 21.88 33.85
N SER A 315 -16.89 21.23 34.67
CA SER A 315 -17.01 21.30 36.14
C SER A 315 -17.01 22.74 36.62
N SER A 316 -16.05 23.55 36.16
CA SER A 316 -15.92 24.94 36.59
C SER A 316 -17.15 25.80 36.22
N THR A 317 -17.76 25.57 35.05
CA THR A 317 -18.99 26.30 34.67
C THR A 317 -20.22 25.87 35.47
N VAL A 318 -20.36 24.58 35.79
CA VAL A 318 -21.44 24.09 36.64
C VAL A 318 -21.28 24.62 38.07
N ASP A 319 -20.04 24.62 38.57
CA ASP A 319 -19.71 25.18 39.88
C ASP A 319 -20.02 26.68 39.94
N LEU A 320 -19.73 27.44 38.87
CA LEU A 320 -20.06 28.86 38.78
C LEU A 320 -21.57 29.12 38.71
N VAL A 321 -22.31 28.32 37.93
CA VAL A 321 -23.78 28.43 37.83
C VAL A 321 -24.43 28.08 39.18
N GLN A 322 -23.93 27.04 39.85
CA GLN A 322 -24.37 26.67 41.20
C GLN A 322 -24.06 27.80 42.19
N ALA A 323 -22.85 28.36 42.17
CA ALA A 323 -22.47 29.49 43.03
C ALA A 323 -23.32 30.73 42.74
N ALA A 324 -23.60 31.05 41.48
CA ALA A 324 -24.47 32.14 41.09
C ALA A 324 -25.92 31.91 41.56
N GLY A 325 -26.43 30.68 41.44
CA GLY A 325 -27.73 30.27 41.97
C GLY A 325 -27.83 30.46 43.49
N TRP A 326 -26.81 30.01 44.23
CA TRP A 326 -26.71 30.25 45.67
C TRP A 326 -26.64 31.74 46.01
N PHE A 327 -25.87 32.53 45.26
CA PHE A 327 -25.77 33.97 45.46
C PHE A 327 -27.11 34.69 45.23
N LEU A 328 -27.87 34.27 44.23
CA LEU A 328 -29.17 34.83 43.89
C LEU A 328 -30.22 34.47 44.96
N LEU A 329 -30.21 33.24 45.47
CA LEU A 329 -31.01 32.83 46.62
C LEU A 329 -30.67 33.63 47.88
N LEU A 330 -29.38 33.83 48.16
CA LEU A 330 -28.91 34.63 49.29
C LEU A 330 -29.35 36.09 49.18
N LEU A 331 -29.23 36.69 48.00
CA LEU A 331 -29.70 38.04 47.71
C LEU A 331 -31.22 38.17 47.95
N GLY A 332 -31.99 37.19 47.48
CA GLY A 332 -33.43 37.12 47.69
C GLY A 332 -33.81 37.02 49.18
N TYR A 333 -33.09 36.19 49.94
CA TYR A 333 -33.27 36.07 51.39
C TYR A 333 -32.96 37.40 52.12
N PHE A 334 -31.87 38.07 51.76
CA PHE A 334 -31.54 39.39 52.32
C PHE A 334 -32.62 40.42 52.04
N ALA A 335 -33.16 40.47 50.82
CA ALA A 335 -34.25 41.39 50.48
C ALA A 335 -35.52 41.13 51.32
N LEU A 336 -35.87 39.85 51.51
CA LEU A 336 -36.98 39.43 52.37
C LEU A 336 -36.75 39.83 53.84
N PHE A 337 -35.54 39.60 54.36
CA PHE A 337 -35.15 39.95 55.71
C PHE A 337 -35.28 41.46 55.98
N PHE A 338 -34.82 42.32 55.06
CA PHE A 338 -34.97 43.77 55.20
C PHE A 338 -36.44 44.24 55.10
N LEU A 339 -37.26 43.58 54.28
CA LEU A 339 -38.71 43.84 54.22
C LEU A 339 -39.42 43.45 55.52
N GLU A 340 -38.97 42.40 56.19
CA GLU A 340 -39.51 41.95 57.48
C GLU A 340 -39.07 42.88 58.63
N LEU A 341 -37.85 43.40 58.59
CA LEU A 341 -37.33 44.35 59.58
C LEU A 341 -37.93 45.78 59.45
N SER A 342 -38.56 46.08 58.32
CA SER A 342 -39.19 47.39 58.04
C SER A 342 -40.71 47.40 58.27
N ARG A 343 -41.29 46.29 58.74
CA ARG A 343 -42.66 46.20 59.25
C ARG A 343 -42.70 46.34 60.77
#